data_AF-A0AAW0ZRT5-F1
#
_entry.id   AF-A0AAW0ZRT5-F1
#
_cell.length_a   1.000
_cell.length_b   1.000
_cell.length_c   1.000
_cell.angle_alpha   90.00
_cell.angle_beta   90.00
_cell.angle_gamma   90.00
#
_symmetry.space_group_name_H-M   'P 1'
#
loop_
_entity.id
_entity.type
_entity.pdbx_description
1 polymer ?
#
loop_
_entity_poly.entity_id
_entity_poly.type
_entity_poly.pdbx_seq_one_letter_code
_entity_poly.pdbx_strand_id
1 'polypeptide(L)'
;MDELAITPEPIRKRARIGNNKCDAQTVAPTSAFSIARIESLPVEIIFEIFSYLSCKDLYAVSHVSTLFNRLAYDPFLWRTYEVTNNEQDTAEVIKELKRMPLLKKFSISVRADCDEILRQLSLTNKKLEELHVSNCTGSTSKLYLRSGYLIRILERCRNLHTINILGSRFRGRKFYQLLGGMGLRLRSVYAPATKSQFCTFIKYARQISETDRETICSMYNSAKSWSPLYYFVTKRADRVCTALISYLHNDILLIDTNRSIHKLSITDRRNA
;
A
#
# COMPACT_ATOMS: atom_id res chain seq x y z
N MET A 1 -14.69 -25.50 25.59
CA MET A 1 -15.72 -24.62 24.98
C MET A 1 -15.58 -23.32 25.73
N ASP A 2 -14.79 -22.41 25.20
CA ASP A 2 -14.39 -21.20 25.92
C ASP A 2 -15.15 -20.01 25.33
N GLU A 3 -15.90 -19.34 26.21
CA GLU A 3 -16.68 -18.13 25.99
C GLU A 3 -15.81 -17.00 25.43
N LEU A 4 -16.25 -16.43 24.31
CA LEU A 4 -15.69 -15.22 23.75
C LEU A 4 -16.18 -14.01 24.55
N ALA A 5 -15.29 -13.43 25.35
CA ALA A 5 -15.49 -12.15 26.02
C ALA A 5 -15.60 -11.01 25.00
N ILE A 6 -16.81 -10.46 24.85
CA ILE A 6 -17.09 -9.26 24.07
C ILE A 6 -16.76 -8.04 24.95
N THR A 7 -15.70 -7.33 24.61
CA THR A 7 -15.38 -6.03 25.23
C THR A 7 -16.29 -4.93 24.66
N PRO A 8 -17.01 -4.14 25.48
CA PRO A 8 -17.83 -3.03 25.00
C PRO A 8 -16.98 -1.80 24.68
N GLU A 9 -17.21 -1.21 23.50
CA GLU A 9 -16.61 0.07 23.09
C GLU A 9 -17.14 1.27 23.89
N PRO A 10 -16.36 2.36 24.03
CA PRO A 10 -16.72 3.49 24.87
C PRO A 10 -17.83 4.37 24.23
N ILE A 11 -18.93 4.48 24.97
CA ILE A 11 -20.07 5.36 24.70
C ILE A 11 -19.60 6.82 24.62
N ARG A 12 -19.72 7.43 23.43
CA ARG A 12 -19.42 8.85 23.21
C ARG A 12 -20.52 9.74 23.82
N LYS A 13 -20.08 10.73 24.61
CA LYS A 13 -20.92 11.73 25.27
C LYS A 13 -21.58 12.66 24.25
N ARG A 14 -22.91 12.80 24.33
CA ARG A 14 -23.73 13.73 23.52
C ARG A 14 -23.43 15.18 23.89
N ALA A 15 -23.20 16.03 22.88
CA ALA A 15 -23.29 17.47 23.01
C ALA A 15 -24.76 17.90 22.95
N ARG A 16 -25.23 18.60 23.99
CA ARG A 16 -26.56 19.24 24.03
C ARG A 16 -26.52 20.51 23.18
N ILE A 17 -27.35 20.57 22.13
CA ILE A 17 -27.67 21.81 21.43
C ILE A 17 -29.04 22.26 21.91
N GLY A 18 -29.12 23.50 22.37
CA GLY A 18 -30.28 24.09 23.05
C GLY A 18 -31.50 24.25 22.15
N ASN A 19 -32.67 24.00 22.75
CA ASN A 19 -33.99 24.30 22.19
C ASN A 19 -34.22 25.81 22.15
N ASN A 20 -34.46 26.35 20.96
CA ASN A 20 -35.18 27.61 20.81
C ASN A 20 -36.64 27.31 20.42
N LYS A 21 -37.55 27.83 21.24
CA LYS A 21 -39.00 27.96 20.97
C LYS A 21 -39.22 28.79 19.72
N CYS A 22 -40.16 28.37 18.88
CA CYS A 22 -40.96 29.27 18.03
C CYS A 22 -42.37 28.70 17.90
N ASP A 23 -43.32 29.64 17.91
CA ASP A 23 -44.74 29.47 18.13
C ASP A 23 -45.51 28.77 17.00
N ALA A 24 -46.69 28.28 17.39
CA ALA A 24 -47.66 27.63 16.54
C ALA A 24 -48.24 28.57 15.47
N GLN A 25 -48.36 28.06 14.24
CA GLN A 25 -49.47 28.43 13.37
C GLN A 25 -49.88 27.25 12.46
N THR A 26 -51.13 26.87 12.66
CA THR A 26 -51.96 25.95 11.87
C THR A 26 -52.26 26.56 10.50
N VAL A 27 -52.17 25.79 9.39
CA VAL A 27 -53.15 25.64 8.28
C VAL A 27 -52.63 24.67 7.20
N ALA A 28 -53.52 23.74 6.78
CA ALA A 28 -53.56 22.88 5.57
C ALA A 28 -52.62 21.65 5.44
N PRO A 29 -53.18 20.42 5.29
CA PRO A 29 -52.44 19.23 4.93
C PRO A 29 -52.44 19.08 3.40
N THR A 30 -51.64 19.88 2.71
CA THR A 30 -51.12 19.43 1.42
C THR A 30 -50.08 18.37 1.75
N SER A 31 -50.30 17.12 1.32
CA SER A 31 -49.36 16.01 1.46
C SER A 31 -48.07 16.33 0.72
N ALA A 32 -47.23 17.16 1.34
CA ALA A 32 -45.87 17.36 0.94
C ALA A 32 -45.21 16.00 1.15
N PHE A 33 -45.02 15.26 0.06
CA PHE A 33 -43.99 14.24 0.01
C PHE A 33 -42.72 14.95 0.48
N SER A 34 -42.36 14.75 1.74
CA SER A 34 -41.10 15.19 2.29
C SER A 34 -40.07 14.51 1.42
N ILE A 35 -39.49 15.27 0.48
CA ILE A 35 -38.41 14.77 -0.36
C ILE A 35 -37.31 14.45 0.63
N ALA A 36 -37.16 13.16 0.94
CA ALA A 36 -36.13 12.67 1.83
C ALA A 36 -34.80 13.13 1.25
N ARG A 37 -34.20 14.14 1.89
CA ARG A 37 -32.92 14.68 1.44
C ARG A 37 -31.84 13.70 1.89
N ILE A 38 -30.84 13.45 1.05
CA ILE A 38 -29.70 12.60 1.44
C ILE A 38 -29.04 13.13 2.73
N GLU A 39 -29.09 14.44 2.95
CA GLU A 39 -28.58 15.11 4.15
C GLU A 39 -29.34 14.74 5.45
N SER A 40 -30.53 14.15 5.38
CA SER A 40 -31.26 13.66 6.55
C SER A 40 -30.90 12.22 6.94
N LEU A 41 -30.05 11.54 6.16
CA LEU A 41 -29.56 10.22 6.50
C LEU A 41 -28.55 10.29 7.66
N PRO A 42 -28.44 9.22 8.50
CA PRO A 42 -27.35 9.11 9.45
C PRO A 42 -25.98 9.23 8.76
N VAL A 43 -25.03 9.89 9.42
CA VAL A 43 -23.72 10.20 8.83
C VAL A 43 -22.97 8.93 8.41
N GLU A 44 -23.18 7.83 9.11
CA GLU A 44 -22.61 6.52 8.83
C GLU A 44 -23.07 5.98 7.47
N ILE A 45 -24.35 6.20 7.13
CA ILE A 45 -24.92 5.79 5.85
C ILE A 45 -24.36 6.66 4.72
N ILE A 46 -24.20 7.97 4.95
CA ILE A 46 -23.59 8.86 3.97
C ILE A 46 -22.12 8.48 3.73
N PHE A 47 -21.38 8.12 4.78
CA PHE A 47 -20.01 7.61 4.67
C PHE A 47 -19.94 6.31 3.87
N GLU A 48 -20.85 5.38 4.13
CA GLU A 48 -20.93 4.13 3.37
C GLU A 48 -21.19 4.42 1.89
N ILE A 49 -22.14 5.31 1.57
CA ILE A 49 -22.40 5.75 0.19
C ILE A 49 -21.14 6.35 -0.44
N PHE A 50 -20.45 7.25 0.28
CA PHE A 50 -19.23 7.91 -0.22
C PHE A 50 -18.08 6.91 -0.40
N SER A 51 -18.06 5.80 0.34
CA SER A 51 -17.01 4.78 0.23
C SER A 51 -17.00 4.06 -1.13
N TYR A 52 -18.14 4.08 -1.85
CA TYR A 52 -18.26 3.55 -3.21
C TYR A 52 -17.81 4.53 -4.31
N LEU A 53 -17.56 5.80 -3.97
CA LEU A 53 -17.21 6.84 -4.93
C LEU A 53 -15.72 6.82 -5.28
N SER A 54 -15.40 7.17 -6.53
CA SER A 54 -14.01 7.39 -6.94
C SER A 54 -13.45 8.67 -6.30
N CYS A 55 -12.12 8.84 -6.32
CA CYS A 55 -11.50 10.09 -5.86
C CYS A 55 -12.04 11.32 -6.59
N LYS A 56 -12.31 11.22 -7.91
CA LYS A 56 -12.87 12.31 -8.72
C LYS A 56 -14.30 12.65 -8.28
N ASP A 57 -15.11 11.63 -8.03
CA ASP A 57 -16.49 11.82 -7.57
C ASP A 57 -16.55 12.37 -6.15
N LEU A 58 -15.63 11.96 -5.26
CA LEU A 58 -15.51 12.55 -3.93
C LEU A 58 -15.20 14.05 -3.98
N TYR A 59 -14.32 14.48 -4.89
CA TYR A 59 -14.09 15.91 -5.11
C TYR A 59 -15.36 16.60 -5.61
N ALA A 60 -16.06 16.04 -6.60
CA ALA A 60 -17.31 16.63 -7.11
C ALA A 60 -18.39 16.76 -6.02
N VAL A 61 -18.59 15.70 -5.24
CA VAL A 61 -19.56 15.66 -4.13
C VAL A 61 -19.20 16.66 -3.03
N SER A 62 -17.91 16.94 -2.83
CA SER A 62 -17.45 17.94 -1.85
C SER A 62 -17.93 19.37 -2.15
N HIS A 63 -18.42 19.64 -3.37
CA HIS A 63 -18.96 20.94 -3.78
C HIS A 63 -20.48 21.05 -3.65
N VAL A 64 -21.18 19.96 -3.29
CA VAL A 64 -22.65 19.94 -3.20
C VAL A 64 -23.18 20.74 -2.01
N SER A 65 -22.60 20.51 -0.82
CA SER A 65 -22.97 21.23 0.41
C SER A 65 -21.83 21.24 1.42
N THR A 66 -21.94 22.07 2.46
CA THR A 66 -20.93 22.17 3.52
C THR A 66 -20.79 20.88 4.33
N LEU A 67 -21.89 20.13 4.49
CA LEU A 67 -21.88 18.79 5.10
C LEU A 67 -21.09 17.83 4.21
N PHE A 68 -21.41 17.78 2.92
CA PHE A 68 -20.77 16.87 1.98
C PHE A 68 -19.29 17.20 1.80
N ASN A 69 -18.92 18.49 1.82
CA ASN A 69 -17.54 18.92 1.87
C ASN A 69 -16.80 18.28 3.05
N ARG A 70 -17.32 18.45 4.28
CA ARG A 70 -16.69 17.90 5.49
C ARG A 70 -16.54 16.38 5.43
N LEU A 71 -17.59 15.68 4.96
CA LEU A 71 -17.58 14.22 4.89
C LEU A 71 -16.67 13.69 3.78
N ALA A 72 -16.72 14.28 2.59
CA ALA A 72 -15.90 13.86 1.45
C ALA A 72 -14.41 14.03 1.73
N TYR A 73 -14.02 15.00 2.56
CA TYR A 73 -12.62 15.20 2.96
C TYR A 73 -12.16 14.35 4.16
N ASP A 74 -13.00 13.46 4.70
CA ASP A 74 -12.63 12.59 5.82
C ASP A 74 -11.53 11.58 5.42
N PRO A 75 -10.43 11.45 6.17
CA PRO A 75 -9.33 10.53 5.85
C PRO A 75 -9.72 9.06 5.70
N PHE A 76 -10.86 8.63 6.25
CA PHE A 76 -11.36 7.26 6.15
C PHE A 76 -11.70 6.87 4.71
N LEU A 77 -12.21 7.81 3.90
CA LEU A 77 -12.61 7.59 2.51
C LEU A 77 -11.40 7.50 1.57
N TRP A 78 -10.29 8.16 1.93
CA TRP A 78 -9.10 8.26 1.08
C TRP A 78 -8.09 7.14 1.37
N ARG A 79 -8.50 5.89 1.11
CA ARG A 79 -7.64 4.70 1.26
C ARG A 79 -6.72 4.46 0.09
N THR A 80 -7.11 4.95 -1.08
CA THR A 80 -6.36 4.86 -2.33
C THR A 80 -6.18 6.27 -2.86
N TYR A 81 -4.98 6.57 -3.34
CA TYR A 81 -4.69 7.84 -3.99
C TYR A 81 -3.76 7.60 -5.16
N GLU A 82 -4.15 8.12 -6.33
CA GLU A 82 -3.44 7.98 -7.58
C GLU A 82 -3.08 9.35 -8.13
N VAL A 83 -1.83 9.48 -8.56
CA VAL A 83 -1.29 10.70 -9.14
C VAL A 83 -0.64 10.34 -10.47
N THR A 84 -1.19 10.84 -11.56
CA THR A 84 -0.71 10.53 -12.91
C THR A 84 -0.35 11.83 -13.62
N ASN A 85 0.82 11.83 -14.27
CA ASN A 85 1.35 13.00 -14.97
C ASN A 85 1.38 14.24 -14.05
N ASN A 86 1.35 15.44 -14.63
CA ASN A 86 1.26 16.70 -13.90
C ASN A 86 -0.18 17.25 -13.86
N GLU A 87 -1.20 16.38 -13.78
CA GLU A 87 -2.60 16.81 -13.62
C GLU A 87 -2.81 17.63 -12.34
N GLN A 88 -2.04 17.30 -11.30
CA GLN A 88 -2.03 18.02 -10.02
C GLN A 88 -0.62 18.54 -9.75
N ASP A 89 -0.54 19.79 -9.29
CA ASP A 89 0.74 20.38 -8.90
C ASP A 89 1.37 19.60 -7.73
N THR A 90 2.69 19.58 -7.65
CA THR A 90 3.43 18.89 -6.58
C THR A 90 2.98 19.34 -5.20
N ALA A 91 2.74 20.65 -5.00
CA ALA A 91 2.34 21.19 -3.71
C ALA A 91 0.94 20.70 -3.30
N GLU A 92 0.03 20.57 -4.26
CA GLU A 92 -1.31 20.02 -4.04
C GLU A 92 -1.24 18.55 -3.65
N VAL A 93 -0.45 17.75 -4.37
CA VAL A 93 -0.23 16.33 -4.04
C VAL A 93 0.32 16.18 -2.62
N ILE A 94 1.30 17.01 -2.24
CA ILE A 94 1.87 17.02 -0.88
C ILE A 94 0.81 17.39 0.17
N LYS A 95 -0.04 18.37 -0.12
CA LYS A 95 -1.13 18.80 0.77
C LYS A 95 -2.13 17.66 0.98
N GLU A 96 -2.51 16.97 -0.08
CA GLU A 96 -3.40 15.81 -0.03
C GLU A 96 -2.78 14.65 0.76
N LEU A 97 -1.50 14.32 0.53
CA LEU A 97 -0.81 13.28 1.30
C LEU A 97 -0.78 13.56 2.81
N LYS A 98 -0.62 14.84 3.21
CA LYS A 98 -0.68 15.26 4.62
C LYS A 98 -2.08 15.09 5.21
N ARG A 99 -3.12 15.33 4.41
CA ARG A 99 -4.52 15.18 4.81
C ARG A 99 -4.95 13.72 4.97
N MET A 100 -4.28 12.77 4.29
CA MET A 100 -4.67 11.35 4.22
C MET A 100 -3.76 10.42 5.04
N PRO A 101 -3.60 10.55 6.38
CA PRO A 101 -2.69 9.72 7.17
C PRO A 101 -3.09 8.23 7.21
N LEU A 102 -4.31 7.91 6.79
CA LEU A 102 -4.88 6.56 6.75
C LEU A 102 -4.76 5.86 5.38
N LEU A 103 -4.03 6.47 4.45
CA LEU A 103 -3.77 5.96 3.11
C LEU A 103 -3.14 4.56 3.15
N LYS A 104 -3.71 3.64 2.37
CA LYS A 104 -3.28 2.24 2.24
C LYS A 104 -2.58 1.98 0.91
N LYS A 105 -3.08 2.58 -0.18
CA LYS A 105 -2.54 2.39 -1.52
C LYS A 105 -2.16 3.73 -2.13
N PHE A 106 -0.92 3.83 -2.60
CA PHE A 106 -0.44 5.00 -3.31
C PHE A 106 0.13 4.59 -4.67
N SER A 107 -0.35 5.25 -5.72
CA SER A 107 0.12 5.08 -7.08
C SER A 107 0.58 6.41 -7.65
N ILE A 108 1.80 6.45 -8.19
CA ILE A 108 2.33 7.60 -8.91
C ILE A 108 2.87 7.15 -10.28
N SER A 109 2.52 7.87 -11.34
CA SER A 109 2.97 7.53 -12.68
C SER A 109 3.32 8.75 -13.55
N VAL A 110 4.31 8.57 -14.44
CA VAL A 110 4.70 9.53 -15.48
C VAL A 110 5.02 10.93 -14.92
N ARG A 111 5.79 10.99 -13.83
CA ARG A 111 6.13 12.25 -13.13
C ARG A 111 7.62 12.45 -12.96
N ALA A 112 8.07 13.69 -13.18
CA ALA A 112 9.48 14.05 -13.12
C ALA A 112 9.95 14.52 -11.73
N ASP A 113 9.02 14.78 -10.81
CA ASP A 113 9.19 15.39 -9.48
C ASP A 113 8.92 14.39 -8.33
N CYS A 114 9.04 13.09 -8.63
CA CYS A 114 8.61 12.01 -7.75
C CYS A 114 9.37 11.97 -6.41
N ASP A 115 10.60 12.47 -6.34
CA ASP A 115 11.40 12.47 -5.10
C ASP A 115 10.71 13.26 -3.98
N GLU A 116 10.12 14.40 -4.31
CA GLU A 116 9.48 15.29 -3.33
C GLU A 116 8.20 14.64 -2.77
N ILE A 117 7.43 14.00 -3.65
CA ILE A 117 6.21 13.27 -3.29
C ILE A 117 6.55 12.05 -2.44
N LEU A 118 7.56 11.25 -2.83
CA LEU A 118 8.01 10.10 -2.04
C LEU A 118 8.61 10.52 -0.69
N ARG A 119 9.30 11.67 -0.65
CA ARG A 119 9.76 12.26 0.62
C ARG A 119 8.57 12.51 1.53
N GLN A 120 7.52 13.19 1.04
CA GLN A 120 6.34 13.46 1.84
C GLN A 120 5.62 12.19 2.28
N LEU A 121 5.39 11.24 1.35
CA LEU A 121 4.73 9.96 1.63
C LEU A 121 5.40 9.21 2.79
N SER A 122 6.74 9.21 2.82
CA SER A 122 7.54 8.58 3.88
C SER A 122 7.39 9.23 5.28
N LEU A 123 6.87 10.45 5.34
CA LEU A 123 6.67 11.20 6.59
C LEU A 123 5.27 10.98 7.15
N THR A 124 4.24 11.02 6.30
CA THR A 124 2.83 11.09 6.73
C THR A 124 2.09 9.76 6.68
N ASN A 125 2.39 8.87 5.73
CA ASN A 125 1.50 7.76 5.39
C ASN A 125 2.07 6.42 5.89
N LYS A 126 2.23 6.27 7.21
CA LYS A 126 2.85 5.09 7.84
C LYS A 126 2.01 3.81 7.75
N LYS A 127 0.72 3.92 7.40
CA LYS A 127 -0.22 2.80 7.23
C LYS A 127 -0.24 2.22 5.82
N LEU A 128 0.66 2.67 4.93
CA LEU A 128 0.73 2.21 3.55
C LEU A 128 0.94 0.68 3.47
N GLU A 129 0.15 0.05 2.61
CA GLU A 129 0.09 -1.39 2.31
C GLU A 129 0.62 -1.67 0.89
N GLU A 130 0.34 -0.77 -0.05
CA GLU A 130 0.73 -0.88 -1.47
C GLU A 130 1.35 0.41 -2.02
N LEU A 131 2.51 0.29 -2.68
CA LEU A 131 3.19 1.37 -3.37
C LEU A 131 3.42 1.01 -4.83
N HIS A 132 2.95 1.87 -5.73
CA HIS A 132 3.18 1.76 -7.17
C HIS A 132 3.85 3.03 -7.70
N VAL A 133 5.00 2.89 -8.35
CA VAL A 133 5.79 3.98 -8.95
C VAL A 133 6.11 3.59 -10.39
N SER A 134 5.57 4.30 -11.37
CA SER A 134 5.67 3.90 -12.79
C SER A 134 6.17 5.02 -13.68
N ASN A 135 7.26 4.82 -14.43
CA ASN A 135 7.84 5.81 -15.34
C ASN A 135 8.09 7.18 -14.67
N CYS A 136 8.58 7.16 -13.44
CA CYS A 136 8.87 8.36 -12.65
C CYS A 136 10.38 8.64 -12.57
N THR A 137 10.73 9.92 -12.48
CA THR A 137 12.09 10.39 -12.22
C THR A 137 12.14 11.24 -10.94
N GLY A 138 13.33 11.41 -10.36
CA GLY A 138 13.46 12.04 -9.05
C GLY A 138 13.19 13.55 -9.10
N SER A 139 13.91 14.23 -9.99
CA SER A 139 13.68 15.64 -10.35
C SER A 139 13.83 15.78 -11.87
N THR A 140 13.42 16.92 -12.43
CA THR A 140 13.60 17.25 -13.86
C THR A 140 15.05 17.09 -14.32
N SER A 141 16.01 17.33 -13.42
CA SER A 141 17.45 17.17 -13.65
C SER A 141 18.02 15.77 -13.36
N LYS A 142 17.23 14.84 -12.80
CA LYS A 142 17.72 13.54 -12.29
C LYS A 142 16.90 12.38 -12.85
N LEU A 143 17.55 11.58 -13.69
CA LEU A 143 17.00 10.35 -14.26
C LEU A 143 16.72 9.22 -13.24
N TYR A 144 17.18 9.37 -12.00
CA TYR A 144 17.06 8.35 -10.96
C TYR A 144 16.27 8.88 -9.76
N LEU A 145 15.43 8.03 -9.17
CA LEU A 145 14.81 8.26 -7.88
C LEU A 145 15.85 8.15 -6.76
N ARG A 146 15.70 8.97 -5.72
CA ARG A 146 16.49 8.83 -4.48
C ARG A 146 16.02 7.63 -3.68
N SER A 147 16.87 6.62 -3.60
CA SER A 147 16.61 5.44 -2.78
C SER A 147 16.41 5.73 -1.30
N GLY A 148 16.94 6.84 -0.78
CA GLY A 148 16.75 7.23 0.62
C GLY A 148 15.28 7.36 1.02
N TYR A 149 14.41 7.84 0.12
CA TYR A 149 12.98 7.94 0.40
C TYR A 149 12.28 6.58 0.34
N LEU A 150 12.63 5.75 -0.65
CA LEU A 150 12.14 4.37 -0.74
C LEU A 150 12.56 3.53 0.49
N ILE A 151 13.81 3.66 0.92
CA ILE A 151 14.34 3.02 2.14
C ILE A 151 13.52 3.47 3.36
N ARG A 152 13.27 4.78 3.51
CA ARG A 152 12.49 5.31 4.63
C ARG A 152 11.04 4.81 4.60
N ILE A 153 10.44 4.66 3.43
CA ILE A 153 9.11 4.04 3.26
C ILE A 153 9.13 2.61 3.78
N LEU A 154 10.11 1.79 3.36
CA LEU A 154 10.27 0.40 3.85
C LEU A 154 10.44 0.34 5.38
N GLU A 155 11.22 1.25 5.96
CA GLU A 155 11.50 1.29 7.40
C GLU A 155 10.28 1.72 8.23
N ARG A 156 9.42 2.60 7.68
CA ARG A 156 8.30 3.21 8.42
C ARG A 156 6.95 2.55 8.16
N CYS A 157 6.72 2.03 6.97
CA CYS A 157 5.43 1.45 6.57
C CYS A 157 5.41 -0.03 6.92
N ARG A 158 5.05 -0.35 8.17
CA ARG A 158 5.08 -1.72 8.70
C ARG A 158 4.04 -2.65 8.07
N ASN A 159 3.03 -2.10 7.39
CA ASN A 159 1.99 -2.87 6.71
C ASN A 159 2.28 -3.06 5.21
N LEU A 160 3.35 -2.44 4.70
CA LEU A 160 3.69 -2.50 3.29
C LEU A 160 4.00 -3.94 2.89
N HIS A 161 3.31 -4.41 1.86
CA HIS A 161 3.45 -5.77 1.35
C HIS A 161 3.53 -5.86 -0.17
N THR A 162 3.10 -4.83 -0.89
CA THR A 162 3.15 -4.75 -2.35
C THR A 162 3.97 -3.53 -2.77
N ILE A 163 5.02 -3.75 -3.56
CA ILE A 163 5.90 -2.68 -4.02
C ILE A 163 6.22 -2.88 -5.50
N ASN A 164 5.70 -2.01 -6.35
CA ASN A 164 5.93 -2.08 -7.79
C ASN A 164 6.60 -0.78 -8.26
N ILE A 165 7.82 -0.89 -8.75
CA ILE A 165 8.61 0.19 -9.33
C ILE A 165 8.89 -0.19 -10.78
N LEU A 166 8.09 0.37 -11.70
CA LEU A 166 8.11 0.08 -13.13
C LEU A 166 8.71 1.26 -13.90
N GLY A 167 9.59 1.00 -14.87
CA GLY A 167 10.18 2.04 -15.72
C GLY A 167 10.95 3.17 -15.01
N SER A 168 11.14 3.07 -13.69
CA SER A 168 11.73 4.11 -12.85
C SER A 168 13.04 3.60 -12.26
N ARG A 169 14.17 4.26 -12.52
CA ARG A 169 15.48 3.77 -12.08
C ARG A 169 15.84 4.32 -10.71
N PHE A 170 16.48 3.51 -9.86
CA PHE A 170 17.08 3.97 -8.61
C PHE A 170 18.29 3.12 -8.22
N ARG A 171 19.15 3.65 -7.35
CA ARG A 171 20.37 2.95 -6.90
C ARG A 171 20.37 2.80 -5.39
N GLY A 172 20.81 1.65 -4.89
CA GLY A 172 21.03 1.43 -3.46
C GLY A 172 20.81 -0.02 -3.06
N ARG A 173 21.83 -0.64 -2.45
CA ARG A 173 21.75 -2.02 -1.95
C ARG A 173 20.89 -2.14 -0.70
N LYS A 174 20.87 -1.12 0.16
CA LYS A 174 20.09 -1.10 1.41
C LYS A 174 18.59 -1.30 1.17
N PHE A 175 18.05 -0.77 0.06
CA PHE A 175 16.66 -1.02 -0.32
C PHE A 175 16.37 -2.52 -0.47
N TYR A 176 17.19 -3.23 -1.25
CA TYR A 176 17.05 -4.67 -1.50
C TYR A 176 17.31 -5.52 -0.27
N GLN A 177 18.24 -5.10 0.59
CA GLN A 177 18.46 -5.71 1.89
C GLN A 177 17.21 -5.64 2.78
N LEU A 178 16.61 -4.44 2.91
CA LEU A 178 15.39 -4.25 3.69
C LEU A 178 14.22 -5.03 3.11
N LEU A 179 14.09 -5.04 1.78
CA LEU A 179 13.07 -5.77 1.06
C LEU A 179 13.16 -7.28 1.32
N GLY A 180 14.36 -7.87 1.24
CA GLY A 180 14.58 -9.27 1.61
C GLY A 180 14.23 -9.54 3.08
N GLY A 181 14.57 -8.59 3.97
CA GLY A 181 14.24 -8.65 5.39
C GLY A 181 12.74 -8.55 5.73
N MET A 182 11.85 -8.27 4.78
CA MET A 182 10.40 -8.21 5.03
C MET A 182 9.77 -9.60 5.28
N GLY A 183 10.46 -10.68 4.91
CA GLY A 183 10.00 -12.04 5.16
C GLY A 183 8.64 -12.35 4.53
N LEU A 184 7.79 -13.10 5.25
CA LEU A 184 6.45 -13.51 4.81
C LEU A 184 5.46 -12.35 4.66
N ARG A 185 5.78 -11.14 5.16
CA ARG A 185 4.94 -9.96 4.95
C ARG A 185 4.94 -9.53 3.49
N LEU A 186 6.06 -9.73 2.79
CA LEU A 186 6.19 -9.35 1.40
C LEU A 186 5.31 -10.25 0.53
N ARG A 187 4.34 -9.67 -0.16
CA ARG A 187 3.41 -10.39 -1.06
C ARG A 187 3.82 -10.26 -2.51
N SER A 188 4.18 -9.06 -2.94
CA SER A 188 4.52 -8.79 -4.34
C SER A 188 5.58 -7.70 -4.44
N VAL A 189 6.56 -7.94 -5.31
CA VAL A 189 7.56 -6.97 -5.71
C VAL A 189 7.78 -7.02 -7.21
N TYR A 190 7.80 -5.84 -7.80
CA TYR A 190 8.46 -5.60 -9.07
C TYR A 190 9.43 -4.44 -8.89
N ALA A 191 10.73 -4.62 -9.12
CA ALA A 191 11.69 -3.50 -9.04
C ALA A 191 12.91 -3.70 -9.95
N PRO A 192 13.46 -2.63 -10.55
CA PRO A 192 14.67 -2.73 -11.38
C PRO A 192 15.90 -3.00 -10.50
N ALA A 193 16.41 -4.22 -10.60
CA ALA A 193 17.56 -4.68 -9.84
C ALA A 193 18.74 -4.97 -10.76
N THR A 194 19.93 -4.47 -10.40
CA THR A 194 21.18 -5.04 -10.91
C THR A 194 21.41 -6.42 -10.30
N LYS A 195 22.27 -7.21 -10.94
CA LYS A 195 22.77 -8.50 -10.44
C LYS A 195 23.11 -8.48 -8.94
N SER A 196 23.93 -7.50 -8.53
CA SER A 196 24.35 -7.35 -7.13
C SER A 196 23.20 -7.00 -6.18
N GLN A 197 22.24 -6.19 -6.64
CA GLN A 197 21.06 -5.82 -5.85
C GLN A 197 20.11 -7.01 -5.67
N PHE A 198 19.92 -7.82 -6.71
CA PHE A 198 19.13 -9.04 -6.61
C PHE A 198 19.75 -10.06 -5.64
N CYS A 199 21.06 -10.34 -5.75
CA CYS A 199 21.74 -11.20 -4.78
C CYS A 199 21.64 -10.65 -3.35
N THR A 200 21.66 -9.32 -3.19
CA THR A 200 21.41 -8.69 -1.89
C THR A 200 20.01 -9.03 -1.39
N PHE A 201 18.97 -8.92 -2.22
CA PHE A 201 17.62 -9.34 -1.83
C PHE A 201 17.57 -10.81 -1.39
N ILE A 202 18.07 -11.73 -2.23
CA ILE A 202 18.05 -13.17 -1.96
C ILE A 202 18.80 -13.52 -0.67
N LYS A 203 19.98 -12.93 -0.44
CA LYS A 203 20.77 -13.16 0.78
C LYS A 203 19.99 -12.84 2.07
N TYR A 204 19.11 -11.83 2.03
CA TYR A 204 18.34 -11.38 3.19
C TYR A 204 16.92 -11.95 3.25
N ALA A 205 16.44 -12.60 2.19
CA ALA A 205 15.13 -13.25 2.11
C ALA A 205 15.12 -14.56 2.92
N ARG A 206 14.94 -14.45 4.25
CA ARG A 206 14.98 -15.58 5.19
C ARG A 206 13.88 -16.62 4.97
N GLN A 207 12.80 -16.25 4.28
CA GLN A 207 11.72 -17.14 3.89
C GLN A 207 12.10 -18.11 2.77
N ILE A 208 13.24 -17.88 2.10
CA ILE A 208 13.83 -18.80 1.11
C ILE A 208 14.83 -19.68 1.84
N SER A 209 14.87 -20.99 1.56
CA SER A 209 15.83 -21.90 2.21
C SER A 209 17.29 -21.53 1.91
N GLU A 210 18.22 -21.91 2.78
CA GLU A 210 19.65 -21.59 2.57
C GLU A 210 20.20 -22.21 1.28
N THR A 211 19.85 -23.47 1.00
CA THR A 211 20.21 -24.17 -0.23
C THR A 211 19.65 -23.50 -1.48
N ASP A 212 18.41 -22.99 -1.41
CA ASP A 212 17.81 -22.25 -2.54
C ASP A 212 18.50 -20.89 -2.71
N ARG A 213 18.81 -20.19 -1.60
CA ARG A 213 19.56 -18.92 -1.66
C ARG A 213 20.93 -19.10 -2.29
N GLU A 214 21.67 -20.15 -1.92
CA GLU A 214 22.97 -20.49 -2.50
C GLU A 214 22.85 -20.84 -3.98
N THR A 215 21.85 -21.64 -4.35
CA THR A 215 21.58 -22.04 -5.73
C THR A 215 21.25 -20.83 -6.61
N ILE A 216 20.34 -19.96 -6.15
CA ILE A 216 19.99 -18.72 -6.85
C ILE A 216 21.21 -17.79 -6.96
N CYS A 217 22.03 -17.73 -5.91
CA CYS A 217 23.25 -16.94 -5.91
C CYS A 217 24.40 -17.58 -6.70
N SER A 218 24.36 -18.86 -7.05
CA SER A 218 25.38 -19.52 -7.90
C SER A 218 25.01 -19.43 -9.39
N MET A 219 23.72 -19.47 -9.72
CA MET A 219 23.18 -19.15 -11.06
C MET A 219 23.65 -17.76 -11.56
N TYR A 220 24.00 -16.88 -10.63
CA TYR A 220 24.72 -15.62 -10.84
C TYR A 220 25.92 -15.73 -11.79
N ASN A 221 26.73 -16.79 -11.73
CA ASN A 221 28.03 -16.81 -12.41
C ASN A 221 27.93 -16.94 -13.95
N SER A 222 26.80 -17.42 -14.48
CA SER A 222 26.66 -17.78 -15.90
C SER A 222 25.77 -16.83 -16.72
N ALA A 223 25.00 -15.93 -16.10
CA ALA A 223 24.02 -15.10 -16.79
C ALA A 223 24.61 -13.85 -17.47
N LYS A 224 24.41 -13.71 -18.79
CA LYS A 224 24.81 -12.52 -19.60
C LYS A 224 23.82 -11.36 -19.50
N SER A 225 22.54 -11.64 -19.27
CA SER A 225 21.46 -10.65 -19.09
C SER A 225 20.76 -10.87 -17.75
N TRP A 226 20.26 -9.81 -17.12
CA TRP A 226 19.63 -9.88 -15.80
C TRP A 226 18.23 -9.27 -15.85
N SER A 227 17.23 -9.98 -15.35
CA SER A 227 15.83 -9.52 -15.27
C SER A 227 15.61 -8.57 -14.08
N PRO A 228 14.65 -7.65 -14.13
CA PRO A 228 14.16 -6.98 -12.92
C PRO A 228 13.83 -7.98 -11.81
N LEU A 229 13.89 -7.54 -10.55
CA LEU A 229 13.42 -8.35 -9.44
C LEU A 229 11.90 -8.49 -9.56
N TYR A 230 11.45 -9.71 -9.84
CA TYR A 230 10.06 -10.12 -9.75
C TYR A 230 9.93 -11.13 -8.61
N TYR A 231 9.08 -10.81 -7.64
CA TYR A 231 8.77 -11.69 -6.52
C TYR A 231 7.26 -11.65 -6.29
N PHE A 232 6.61 -12.80 -6.25
CA PHE A 232 5.18 -12.89 -5.97
C PHE A 232 4.85 -14.12 -5.13
N VAL A 233 4.09 -13.96 -4.06
CA VAL A 233 3.64 -15.07 -3.20
C VAL A 233 2.22 -15.46 -3.59
N THR A 234 2.06 -16.65 -4.14
CA THR A 234 0.75 -17.26 -4.34
C THR A 234 0.28 -17.89 -3.03
N LYS A 235 -0.97 -17.64 -2.64
CA LYS A 235 -1.66 -18.42 -1.59
C LYS A 235 -2.52 -19.48 -2.29
N ARG A 236 -2.14 -20.76 -2.20
CA ARG A 236 -3.06 -21.86 -2.52
C ARG A 236 -3.97 -22.14 -1.32
N ALA A 237 -5.19 -22.60 -1.60
CA ALA A 237 -6.21 -22.93 -0.60
C ALA A 237 -5.68 -23.89 0.49
N ASP A 238 -4.74 -24.79 0.15
CA ASP A 238 -4.24 -25.85 1.02
C ASP A 238 -2.76 -25.70 1.45
N ARG A 239 -2.42 -24.53 2.01
CA ARG A 239 -1.25 -24.33 2.92
C ARG A 239 0.15 -24.17 2.31
N VAL A 240 0.36 -24.16 1.00
CA VAL A 240 1.70 -23.85 0.44
C VAL A 240 1.73 -22.45 -0.13
N CYS A 241 2.51 -21.57 0.51
CA CYS A 241 2.90 -20.28 -0.06
C CYS A 241 4.05 -20.53 -1.03
N THR A 242 3.81 -20.36 -2.33
CA THR A 242 4.87 -20.48 -3.33
C THR A 242 5.30 -19.09 -3.76
N ALA A 243 6.55 -18.75 -3.47
CA ALA A 243 7.18 -17.54 -3.99
C ALA A 243 7.70 -17.81 -5.41
N LEU A 244 7.21 -17.04 -6.36
CA LEU A 244 7.68 -16.99 -7.75
C LEU A 244 8.78 -15.95 -7.83
N ILE A 245 10.00 -16.37 -8.16
CA ILE A 245 11.12 -15.45 -8.39
C ILE A 245 11.57 -15.59 -9.83
N SER A 246 11.48 -14.51 -10.61
CA SER A 246 12.10 -14.46 -11.94
C SER A 246 13.47 -13.80 -11.85
N TYR A 247 14.47 -14.49 -12.39
CA TYR A 247 15.87 -14.04 -12.46
C TYR A 247 16.35 -13.86 -13.91
N LEU A 248 15.70 -14.52 -14.88
CA LEU A 248 15.82 -14.32 -16.33
C LEU A 248 14.40 -14.12 -16.90
N HIS A 249 14.27 -13.44 -18.05
CA HIS A 249 12.96 -13.02 -18.60
C HIS A 249 11.94 -14.17 -18.76
N ASN A 250 12.40 -15.43 -18.82
CA ASN A 250 11.55 -16.62 -18.97
C ASN A 250 11.72 -17.67 -17.85
N ASP A 251 12.62 -17.46 -16.89
CA ASP A 251 12.86 -18.46 -15.83
C ASP A 251 12.16 -18.04 -14.56
N ILE A 252 11.38 -18.98 -14.00
CA ILE A 252 10.60 -18.81 -12.78
C ILE A 252 11.01 -19.90 -11.81
N LEU A 253 11.51 -19.50 -10.63
CA LEU A 253 11.72 -20.42 -9.52
C LEU A 253 10.49 -20.43 -8.61
N LEU A 254 9.96 -21.63 -8.39
CA LEU A 254 8.91 -21.89 -7.41
C LEU A 254 9.60 -22.26 -6.09
N ILE A 255 9.49 -21.39 -5.10
CA ILE A 255 10.06 -21.62 -3.77
C ILE A 255 8.92 -21.89 -2.80
N ASP A 256 8.92 -23.07 -2.19
CA ASP A 256 8.04 -23.38 -1.07
C ASP A 256 8.52 -22.63 0.17
N THR A 257 7.77 -21.58 0.58
CA THR A 257 8.14 -20.77 1.74
C THR A 257 7.76 -21.42 3.07
N ASN A 258 7.05 -22.56 3.05
CA ASN A 258 6.58 -23.28 4.24
C ASN A 258 7.33 -24.60 4.48
N ARG A 259 8.30 -24.96 3.63
CA ARG A 259 9.22 -26.05 3.95
C ARG A 259 9.88 -25.71 5.28
N SER A 260 9.55 -26.48 6.32
CA SER A 260 10.19 -26.32 7.62
C SER A 260 11.70 -26.38 7.39
N ILE A 261 12.42 -25.45 8.01
CA ILE A 261 13.88 -25.49 8.06
C ILE A 261 14.23 -26.67 8.99
N HIS A 262 13.97 -27.91 8.55
CA HIS A 262 14.61 -29.05 9.15
C HIS A 262 16.09 -28.87 8.84
N LYS A 263 16.84 -28.44 9.86
CA LYS A 263 18.28 -28.72 9.93
C LYS A 263 18.40 -30.23 9.74
N LEU A 264 18.73 -30.67 8.53
CA LEU A 264 19.26 -32.01 8.32
C LEU A 264 20.61 -32.01 9.06
N SER A 265 20.59 -32.47 10.31
CA SER A 265 21.82 -32.80 11.00
C SER A 265 22.51 -33.88 10.18
N ILE A 266 23.79 -33.65 9.89
CA ILE A 266 24.67 -34.53 9.09
C ILE A 266 24.78 -35.96 9.67
N THR A 267 24.19 -36.24 10.83
CA THR A 267 24.17 -37.55 11.47
C THR A 267 23.24 -38.59 10.83
N ASP A 268 22.25 -38.21 10.00
CA ASP A 268 21.29 -39.18 9.44
C ASP A 268 21.73 -39.87 8.14
N ARG A 269 22.96 -39.61 7.65
CA ARG A 269 23.49 -40.22 6.42
C ARG A 269 24.36 -41.46 6.61
N ARG A 270 24.43 -42.04 7.81
CA ARG A 270 25.26 -43.24 8.06
C ARG A 270 24.52 -44.57 8.21
N ASN A 271 23.19 -44.60 8.16
CA ASN A 271 22.42 -45.84 8.30
C ASN A 271 21.33 -45.98 7.22
N ALA A 272 21.74 -46.03 5.94
CA ALA A 272 20.95 -46.57 4.84
C ALA A 272 21.86 -47.11 3.75
#